data_AF-A0A528N0A2-F1
#
_entry.id   AF-A0A528N0A2-F1
#
_cell.length_a   1.000
_cell.length_b   1.000
_cell.length_c   1.000
_cell.angle_alpha   90.00
_cell.angle_beta   90.00
_cell.angle_gamma   90.00
#
_symmetry.space_group_name_H-M   'P 1'
#
loop_
_entity.id
_entity.type
_entity.pdbx_description
1 polymer ?
#
loop_
_entity_poly.entity_id
_entity_poly.type
_entity_poly.pdbx_seq_one_letter_code
_entity_poly.pdbx_strand_id
1 'polypeptide(L)' 'MPLFTGVVPPVVTPLHADFSVDFASFTRTIENLLDGGVHGLFVLGST' A
#
# COMPACT_ATOMS: atom_id res chain seq x y z
N MET A 1 -3.76 8.97 24.26
CA MET A 1 -4.11 7.74 23.50
C MET A 1 -3.66 7.94 22.06
N PRO A 2 -3.08 6.92 21.40
CA PRO A 2 -2.64 7.06 20.00
C PRO A 2 -3.84 7.21 19.05
N LEU A 3 -3.67 7.99 17.98
CA LEU A 3 -4.71 8.25 16.96
C LEU A 3 -4.92 7.03 16.04
N PHE A 4 -3.87 6.27 15.76
CA PHE A 4 -3.89 5.02 14.98
C PHE A 4 -3.14 3.92 15.73
N THR A 5 -3.60 2.68 15.60
CA THR A 5 -3.00 1.50 16.23
C THR A 5 -3.20 0.26 15.35
N GLY A 6 -2.36 -0.75 15.52
CA GLY A 6 -2.37 -1.99 14.73
C GLY A 6 -1.30 -2.03 13.65
N VAL A 7 -1.52 -2.83 12.61
CA VAL A 7 -0.58 -3.05 11.50
C VAL A 7 -0.84 -2.03 10.38
N VAL A 8 0.14 -1.17 10.11
CA VAL A 8 0.06 -0.11 9.07
C VAL A 8 1.30 -0.22 8.17
N PRO A 9 1.29 -1.09 7.14
CA PRO A 9 2.47 -1.35 6.33
C PRO A 9 2.73 -0.22 5.32
N PRO A 10 4.00 -0.02 4.91
CA PRO A 10 4.32 0.77 3.73
C PRO A 10 3.82 0.07 2.46
N VAL A 11 3.30 0.84 1.51
CA VAL A 11 2.77 0.29 0.24
C VAL A 11 3.79 0.51 -0.89
N VAL A 12 4.17 -0.58 -1.56
CA VAL A 12 5.01 -0.50 -2.77
C VAL A 12 4.29 0.30 -3.85
N THR A 13 5.04 1.06 -4.65
CA THR A 13 4.53 1.72 -5.87
C THR A 13 4.90 0.87 -7.09
N PRO A 14 3.97 0.06 -7.64
CA PRO A 14 4.26 -0.75 -8.81
C PRO A 14 4.47 0.16 -10.02
N LEU A 15 5.48 -0.16 -10.83
CA LEU A 15 5.81 0.59 -12.03
C LEU A 15 5.71 -0.33 -13.25
N HIS A 16 5.29 0.24 -14.37
CA HIS A 16 5.51 -0.35 -15.68
C HIS A 16 7.01 -0.35 -16.03
N ALA A 17 7.38 -1.08 -17.08
CA ALA A 17 8.77 -1.17 -17.53
C ALA A 17 9.37 0.17 -17.97
N ASP A 18 8.53 1.14 -18.35
CA ASP A 18 8.91 2.52 -18.69
C ASP A 18 8.97 3.46 -17.46
N PHE A 19 8.86 2.91 -16.26
CA PHE A 19 8.82 3.61 -14.97
C PHE A 19 7.59 4.49 -14.73
N SER A 20 6.58 4.45 -15.60
CA SER A 20 5.28 5.03 -15.28
C SER A 20 4.55 4.20 -14.21
N VAL A 21 3.67 4.84 -13.43
CA VAL A 21 2.94 4.16 -12.34
C VAL A 21 1.92 3.17 -12.89
N ASP A 22 2.00 1.91 -12.44
CA ASP A 22 0.99 0.90 -12.74
C ASP A 22 -0.16 0.98 -11.71
N PHE A 23 -1.14 1.84 -12.00
CA PHE A 23 -2.30 2.04 -11.14
C PHE A 23 -3.18 0.79 -10.98
N ALA A 24 -3.22 -0.09 -11.99
CA ALA A 24 -4.03 -1.31 -11.92
C ALA A 24 -3.41 -2.31 -10.94
N SER A 25 -2.08 -2.50 -11.00
CA SER A 25 -1.35 -3.29 -9.99
C SER A 25 -1.40 -2.64 -8.62
N PHE A 26 -1.29 -1.32 -8.53
CA PHE A 26 -1.36 -0.61 -7.26
C PHE A 26 -2.70 -0.83 -6.56
N THR A 27 -3.81 -0.77 -7.30
CA THR A 27 -5.15 -1.07 -6.79
C THR A 27 -5.22 -2.50 -6.25
N ARG A 28 -4.75 -3.50 -7.01
CA ARG A 28 -4.74 -4.91 -6.55
C ARG A 28 -3.92 -5.10 -5.27
N THR A 29 -2.78 -4.42 -5.17
CA THR A 29 -1.94 -4.47 -3.96
C THR A 29 -2.66 -3.90 -2.75
N ILE A 30 -3.35 -2.77 -2.92
CA ILE A 30 -4.14 -2.16 -1.85
C ILE A 30 -5.26 -3.11 -1.41
N GLU A 31 -6.05 -3.64 -2.34
CA GLU A 31 -7.14 -4.56 -2.01
C GLU A 31 -6.62 -5.81 -1.29
N ASN A 32 -5.51 -6.41 -1.75
CA ASN A 32 -4.90 -7.56 -1.08
C ASN A 32 -4.45 -7.25 0.36
N LEU A 33 -3.94 -6.05 0.62
CA LEU A 33 -3.56 -5.63 1.98
C LEU A 33 -4.79 -5.42 2.87
N LEU A 34 -5.84 -4.79 2.33
CA LEU A 34 -7.10 -4.57 3.03
C LEU A 34 -7.79 -5.89 3.37
N ASP A 35 -7.89 -6.81 2.41
CA ASP A 35 -8.40 -8.17 2.60
C ASP A 35 -7.56 -8.97 3.61
N GLY A 36 -6.26 -8.65 3.73
CA GLY A 36 -5.35 -9.19 4.73
C GLY A 36 -5.57 -8.65 6.15
N GLY A 37 -6.48 -7.69 6.35
CA GLY A 37 -6.84 -7.17 7.68
C GLY A 37 -5.86 -6.16 8.26
N VAL A 38 -5.12 -5.44 7.43
CA VAL A 38 -4.30 -4.30 7.90
C VAL A 38 -5.20 -3.20 8.47
N HIS A 39 -4.67 -2.46 9.43
CA HIS A 39 -5.42 -1.43 10.16
C HIS A 39 -5.33 -0.05 9.50
N GLY A 40 -4.44 0.09 8.51
CA GLY A 40 -4.22 1.29 7.72
C GLY A 40 -3.13 1.07 6.68
N LEU A 41 -2.83 2.08 5.88
CA LEU A 41 -1.80 2.03 4.84
C LEU A 41 -0.89 3.27 4.94
N PHE A 42 0.41 3.08 4.76
CA PHE A 42 1.39 4.15 4.66
C PHE A 42 1.92 4.26 3.23
N VAL A 43 1.45 5.26 2.48
CA VAL A 43 1.81 5.45 1.07
C VAL A 43 2.99 6.42 0.93
N LEU A 44 3.76 6.29 -0.16
CA LEU A 44 4.95 7.09 -0.45
C LEU A 44 6.04 7.00 0.63
N GLY A 45 6.08 5.87 1.34
CA GLY A 45 7.13 5.52 2.29
C GLY A 45 8.27 4.72 1.67
N SER A 46 9.28 4.40 2.49
CA SER A 46 10.22 3.33 2.16
C SER A 46 9.56 1.96 2.40
N THR A 47 9.81 1.02 1.50
CA THR A 47 9.45 -0.40 1.63
C THR A 47 10.68 -1.26 1.79
#